data_AF-A0A371J0C8-F1
#
_entry.id   AF-A0A371J0C8-F1
#
_cell.length_a   1.000
_cell.length_b   1.000
_cell.length_c   1.000
_cell.angle_alpha   90.00
_cell.angle_beta   90.00
_cell.angle_gamma   90.00
#
_symmetry.space_group_name_H-M   'P 1'
#
loop_
_entity.id
_entity.type
_entity.pdbx_description
1 polymer ?
#
loop_
_entity_poly.entity_id
_entity_poly.type
_entity_poly.pdbx_seq_one_letter_code
_entity_poly.pdbx_strand_id
1 'polypeptide(L)'
;MKKKIGLVPKLIIAIVLGILIGQFLPESICRAVVTASTIFSTFLKFVIPLMIVAYVTMGIADLSQGAGKLLIITVCIAYGSTLIGGTASYFISSSLFPHFISDGVLEQIAATADNSLATYFSLSIPALLDTLSAVVLAFVLGLCLSTMRGKEIGNTLYET
;
A
#
# COMPACT_ATOMS: atom_id res chain seq x y z
N MET A 1 34.76 -9.56 8.02
CA MET A 1 34.34 -8.35 7.25
C MET A 1 32.82 -8.36 7.10
N LYS A 2 32.08 -7.51 7.83
CA LYS A 2 30.61 -7.40 7.70
C LYS A 2 30.28 -6.47 6.53
N LYS A 3 30.04 -7.00 5.33
CA LYS A 3 29.48 -6.21 4.22
C LYS A 3 28.05 -5.82 4.59
N LYS A 4 27.82 -4.53 4.89
CA LYS A 4 26.47 -3.97 5.08
C LYS A 4 25.81 -3.85 3.70
N ILE A 5 25.22 -4.95 3.24
CA ILE A 5 24.37 -4.95 2.04
C ILE A 5 23.11 -4.14 2.37
N GLY A 6 22.73 -3.20 1.49
CA GLY A 6 21.55 -2.36 1.66
C GLY A 6 20.24 -3.16 1.73
N LEU A 7 19.17 -2.54 2.20
CA LEU A 7 17.89 -3.21 2.40
C LEU A 7 17.28 -3.71 1.08
N VAL A 8 17.38 -2.92 0.01
CA VAL A 8 16.84 -3.25 -1.31
C VAL A 8 17.53 -4.47 -1.93
N PRO A 9 18.88 -4.56 -2.05
CA PRO A 9 19.53 -5.79 -2.53
C PRO A 9 19.24 -7.01 -1.65
N LYS A 10 19.12 -6.82 -0.33
CA LYS A 10 18.77 -7.91 0.59
C LYS A 10 17.36 -8.45 0.34
N LEU A 11 16.41 -7.58 0.02
CA LEU A 11 15.04 -7.93 -0.33
C LEU A 11 15.00 -8.73 -1.64
N ILE A 12 15.72 -8.27 -2.67
CA ILE A 12 15.83 -8.99 -3.95
C ILE A 12 16.40 -10.40 -3.74
N ILE A 13 17.51 -10.52 -3.00
CA ILE A 13 18.12 -11.82 -2.68
C ILE A 13 17.14 -12.72 -1.92
N ALA A 14 16.37 -12.17 -0.98
CA ALA A 14 15.36 -12.91 -0.23
C ALA A 14 14.20 -13.40 -1.11
N ILE A 15 13.73 -12.59 -2.07
CA ILE A 15 12.69 -13.02 -3.03
C ILE A 15 13.20 -14.17 -3.89
N VAL A 16 14.41 -14.03 -4.47
CA VAL A 16 14.98 -15.07 -5.33
C VAL A 16 15.19 -16.37 -4.56
N LEU A 17 15.77 -16.29 -3.35
CA LEU A 17 15.90 -17.46 -2.48
C LEU A 17 14.54 -18.05 -2.08
N GLY A 18 13.55 -17.21 -1.78
CA GLY A 18 12.20 -17.66 -1.44
C GLY A 18 11.52 -18.43 -2.57
N ILE A 19 11.68 -17.98 -3.82
CA ILE A 19 11.16 -18.68 -5.00
C ILE A 19 11.87 -20.02 -5.19
N LEU A 20 13.21 -20.03 -5.15
CA LEU A 20 14.00 -21.25 -5.34
C LEU A 20 13.69 -22.30 -4.27
N ILE A 21 13.65 -21.88 -3.00
CA ILE A 21 13.35 -22.78 -1.87
C ILE A 21 11.89 -23.23 -1.95
N GLY A 22 10.95 -22.32 -2.25
CA GLY A 22 9.52 -22.61 -2.35
C GLY A 22 9.16 -23.71 -3.35
N GLN A 23 9.95 -23.87 -4.41
CA GLN A 23 9.76 -24.95 -5.39
C GLN A 23 10.06 -26.36 -4.84
N PHE A 24 10.91 -26.47 -3.82
CA PHE A 24 11.32 -27.77 -3.24
C PHE A 24 10.63 -28.10 -1.90
N LEU A 25 9.84 -27.18 -1.34
CA LEU A 25 9.18 -27.38 -0.05
C LEU A 25 7.87 -28.17 -0.19
N PRO A 26 7.55 -29.08 0.75
CA PRO A 26 6.28 -29.77 0.79
C PRO A 26 5.14 -28.80 1.09
N GLU A 27 3.95 -29.13 0.56
CA GLU A 27 2.74 -28.30 0.63
C GLU A 27 2.41 -27.80 2.05
N SER A 28 2.59 -28.65 3.06
CA SER A 28 2.30 -28.32 4.46
C SER A 28 3.14 -27.16 5.00
N ILE A 29 4.42 -27.08 4.61
CA ILE A 29 5.30 -25.99 5.05
C ILE A 29 4.95 -24.71 4.31
N CYS A 30 4.68 -24.79 3.00
CA CYS A 30 4.23 -23.65 2.21
C CYS A 30 2.91 -23.08 2.74
N ARG A 31 1.94 -23.93 3.09
CA ARG A 31 0.68 -23.51 3.72
C ARG A 31 0.88 -22.81 5.07
N ALA A 32 1.84 -23.26 5.88
CA ALA A 32 2.16 -22.59 7.15
C ALA A 32 2.71 -21.18 6.92
N VAL A 33 3.62 -21.00 5.95
CA VAL A 33 4.19 -19.70 5.58
C VAL A 33 3.12 -18.76 5.01
N VAL A 34 2.26 -19.26 4.11
CA VAL A 34 1.13 -18.48 3.56
C VAL A 34 0.17 -18.08 4.68
N THR A 35 -0.14 -18.97 5.62
CA THR A 35 -1.00 -18.68 6.76
C THR A 35 -0.43 -17.55 7.63
N ALA A 36 0.86 -17.61 7.98
CA ALA A 36 1.53 -16.54 8.72
C ALA A 36 1.53 -15.21 7.95
N SER A 37 1.76 -15.28 6.63
CA SER A 37 1.73 -14.11 5.74
C SER A 37 0.34 -13.48 5.68
N THR A 38 -0.72 -14.29 5.65
CA THR A 38 -2.11 -13.82 5.67
C THR A 38 -2.45 -13.16 6.99
N ILE A 39 -2.08 -13.74 8.13
CA ILE A 39 -2.30 -13.12 9.46
C ILE A 39 -1.58 -11.76 9.54
N PHE A 40 -0.32 -11.70 9.10
CA PHE A 40 0.44 -10.46 9.07
C PHE A 40 -0.16 -9.43 8.10
N SER A 41 -0.61 -9.86 6.92
CA SER A 41 -1.30 -9.00 5.94
C SER A 41 -2.58 -8.40 6.52
N THR A 42 -3.39 -9.19 7.23
CA THR A 42 -4.59 -8.70 7.91
C THR A 42 -4.26 -7.69 9.00
N PHE A 43 -3.21 -7.93 9.80
CA PHE A 43 -2.73 -6.95 10.77
C PHE A 43 -2.29 -5.64 10.10
N LEU A 44 -1.55 -5.70 8.99
CA LEU A 44 -1.17 -4.51 8.23
C LEU A 44 -2.41 -3.77 7.71
N LYS A 45 -3.43 -4.47 7.19
CA LYS A 45 -4.68 -3.85 6.73
C LYS A 45 -5.43 -3.10 7.85
N PHE A 46 -5.35 -3.58 9.08
CA PHE A 46 -5.89 -2.88 10.24
C PHE A 46 -5.10 -1.61 10.59
N VAL A 47 -3.77 -1.65 10.50
CA VAL A 47 -2.88 -0.55 10.85
C VAL A 47 -2.81 0.55 9.77
N ILE A 48 -2.94 0.20 8.48
CA ILE A 48 -2.84 1.15 7.36
C ILE A 48 -3.79 2.36 7.53
N PRO A 49 -5.09 2.22 7.80
CA PRO A 49 -5.98 3.35 8.02
C PRO A 49 -5.54 4.27 9.17
N LEU A 50 -5.05 3.68 10.28
CA LEU A 50 -4.51 4.46 11.40
C LEU A 50 -3.25 5.24 11.03
N MET A 51 -2.35 4.62 10.26
CA MET A 51 -1.14 5.27 9.75
C MET A 51 -1.48 6.42 8.80
N ILE A 52 -2.50 6.26 7.95
CA ILE A 52 -3.02 7.33 7.10
C ILE A 52 -3.52 8.48 7.96
N VAL A 53 -4.40 8.23 8.94
CA VAL A 53 -4.92 9.28 9.82
C VAL A 53 -3.79 9.99 10.55
N ALA A 54 -2.80 9.28 11.09
CA ALA A 54 -1.68 9.90 11.80
C ALA A 54 -0.81 10.75 10.87
N TYR A 55 -0.28 10.17 9.78
CA TYR A 55 0.72 10.84 8.94
C TYR A 55 0.13 11.87 7.99
N VAL A 56 -1.04 11.61 7.41
CA VAL A 56 -1.68 12.55 6.49
C VAL A 56 -2.19 13.77 7.26
N THR A 57 -2.81 13.56 8.43
CA THR A 57 -3.22 14.68 9.30
C THR A 57 -2.02 15.54 9.68
N MET A 58 -0.92 14.92 10.13
CA MET A 58 0.30 15.65 10.51
C MET A 58 0.90 16.40 9.32
N GLY A 59 1.02 15.75 8.15
CA GLY A 59 1.58 16.38 6.95
C GLY A 59 0.76 17.56 6.45
N ILE A 60 -0.57 17.55 6.63
CA ILE A 60 -1.45 18.67 6.27
C ILE A 60 -1.45 19.75 7.35
N ALA A 61 -1.41 19.39 8.63
CA ALA A 61 -1.34 20.35 9.74
C ALA A 61 -0.05 21.19 9.70
N ASP A 62 1.06 20.59 9.25
CA ASP A 62 2.35 21.27 9.07
C ASP A 62 2.38 22.20 7.84
N LEU A 63 1.40 22.10 6.94
CA LEU A 63 1.29 22.93 5.75
C LEU A 63 1.13 24.42 6.15
N SER A 64 2.11 25.24 5.82
CA SER A 64 2.12 26.68 6.13
C SER A 64 1.04 27.45 5.34
N GLN A 65 0.63 28.63 5.83
CA GLN A 65 -0.29 29.52 5.11
C GLN A 65 0.23 29.78 3.68
N GLY A 66 -0.56 29.40 2.67
CA GLY A 66 -0.20 29.51 1.25
C GLY A 66 0.27 28.22 0.57
N ALA A 67 0.55 27.14 1.30
CA ALA A 67 1.03 25.88 0.71
C ALA A 67 -0.07 25.02 0.05
N GLY A 68 -1.34 25.46 0.07
CA GLY A 68 -2.42 24.86 -0.73
C GLY A 68 -2.14 24.87 -2.24
N LYS A 69 -1.43 25.90 -2.76
CA LYS A 69 -1.03 25.96 -4.18
C LYS A 69 -0.01 24.89 -4.54
N LEU A 70 0.94 24.62 -3.65
CA LEU A 70 1.93 23.54 -3.81
C LEU A 70 1.26 22.16 -3.72
N LEU A 71 0.27 22.00 -2.84
CA LEU A 71 -0.52 20.77 -2.74
C LEU A 71 -1.24 20.45 -4.06
N ILE A 72 -1.97 21.42 -4.63
CA ILE A 72 -2.69 21.22 -5.90
C ILE A 72 -1.73 20.84 -7.03
N ILE A 73 -0.57 21.51 -7.15
CA ILE A 73 0.44 21.17 -8.16
C ILE A 73 0.93 19.72 -7.97
N THR A 74 1.21 19.33 -6.71
CA THR A 74 1.67 17.96 -6.39
C THR A 74 0.60 16.93 -6.74
N VAL A 75 -0.68 17.23 -6.47
CA VAL A 75 -1.81 16.38 -6.85
C VAL A 75 -1.90 16.24 -8.37
N CYS A 76 -1.84 17.33 -9.14
CA CYS A 76 -1.86 17.27 -10.59
C CYS A 76 -0.71 16.43 -11.15
N ILE A 77 0.51 16.59 -10.60
CA ILE A 77 1.68 15.78 -10.99
C ILE A 77 1.46 14.31 -10.62
N ALA A 78 0.96 14.00 -9.43
CA ALA A 78 0.73 12.63 -8.98
C ALA A 78 -0.34 11.92 -9.84
N TYR A 79 -1.48 12.57 -10.11
CA TYR A 79 -2.52 12.02 -10.98
C TYR A 79 -2.03 11.87 -12.43
N GLY A 80 -1.30 12.87 -12.95
CA GLY A 80 -0.67 12.78 -14.26
C GLY A 80 0.31 11.61 -14.35
N SER A 81 1.16 11.42 -13.34
CA SER A 81 2.10 10.30 -13.26
C SER A 81 1.37 8.95 -13.21
N THR A 82 0.27 8.85 -12.46
CA THR A 82 -0.54 7.62 -12.41
C THR A 82 -1.15 7.30 -13.76
N LEU A 83 -1.68 8.32 -14.47
CA LEU A 83 -2.26 8.13 -15.79
C LEU A 83 -1.19 7.67 -16.79
N ILE A 84 -0.04 8.36 -16.85
CA ILE A 84 1.07 8.01 -17.75
C ILE A 84 1.60 6.61 -17.44
N GLY A 85 1.82 6.28 -16.16
CA GLY A 85 2.29 4.97 -15.73
C GLY A 85 1.29 3.86 -16.04
N GLY A 86 -0.01 4.13 -15.86
CA GLY A 86 -1.09 3.22 -16.20
C GLY A 86 -1.18 2.96 -17.70
N THR A 87 -1.14 4.02 -18.52
CA THR A 87 -1.15 3.89 -19.98
C THR A 87 0.10 3.20 -20.51
N ALA A 88 1.28 3.50 -19.97
CA ALA A 88 2.52 2.81 -20.34
C ALA A 88 2.46 1.32 -19.97
N SER A 89 1.95 1.00 -18.78
CA SER A 89 1.75 -0.40 -18.34
C SER A 89 0.76 -1.13 -19.25
N TYR A 90 -0.33 -0.47 -19.65
CA TYR A 90 -1.29 -1.02 -20.61
C TYR A 90 -0.65 -1.29 -21.98
N PHE A 91 0.14 -0.36 -22.50
CA PHE A 91 0.80 -0.52 -23.80
C PHE A 91 1.86 -1.63 -23.79
N ILE A 92 2.63 -1.74 -22.71
CA ILE A 92 3.58 -2.83 -22.50
C ILE A 92 2.82 -4.15 -22.40
N SER A 93 1.75 -4.22 -21.63
CA SER A 93 0.94 -5.42 -21.50
C SER A 93 0.34 -5.84 -22.85
N SER A 94 -0.25 -4.92 -23.61
CA SER A 94 -0.89 -5.24 -24.88
C SER A 94 0.07 -5.58 -26.03
N SER A 95 1.28 -5.02 -26.03
CA SER A 95 2.25 -5.23 -27.12
C SER A 95 3.26 -6.32 -26.80
N LEU A 96 3.71 -6.38 -25.55
CA LEU A 96 4.83 -7.22 -25.11
C LEU A 96 4.36 -8.58 -24.59
N PHE A 97 3.27 -8.65 -23.82
CA PHE A 97 2.83 -9.92 -23.22
C PHE A 97 2.38 -10.95 -24.26
N PRO A 98 1.67 -10.59 -25.35
CA PRO A 98 1.34 -11.56 -26.41
C PRO A 98 2.57 -12.17 -27.10
N HIS A 99 3.73 -11.51 -27.05
CA HIS A 99 4.99 -12.05 -27.58
C HIS A 99 5.69 -13.02 -26.63
N PHE A 100 5.42 -12.92 -25.32
CA PHE A 100 6.06 -13.75 -24.30
C PHE A 100 5.16 -14.86 -23.74
N ILE A 101 3.83 -14.70 -23.83
CA ILE A 101 2.83 -15.61 -23.29
C ILE A 101 2.06 -16.22 -24.47
N SER A 102 2.35 -17.48 -24.78
CA SER A 102 1.55 -18.31 -25.69
C SER A 102 0.26 -18.76 -24.99
N ASP A 103 -0.81 -19.03 -25.74
CA ASP A 103 -2.12 -19.44 -25.20
C ASP A 103 -2.02 -20.63 -24.22
N GLY A 104 -1.10 -21.57 -24.47
CA GLY A 104 -0.87 -22.72 -23.59
C GLY A 104 -0.23 -22.37 -22.23
N VAL A 105 0.51 -21.27 -22.12
CA VAL A 105 1.07 -20.79 -20.84
C VAL A 105 -0.01 -20.12 -20.01
N LEU A 106 -0.94 -19.41 -20.65
CA LEU A 106 -2.07 -18.76 -19.98
C LEU A 106 -2.99 -19.81 -19.32
N GLU A 107 -3.26 -20.91 -20.03
CA GLU A 107 -4.06 -22.03 -19.52
C GLU A 107 -3.40 -22.72 -18.32
N GLN A 108 -2.07 -22.88 -18.36
CA GLN A 108 -1.30 -23.47 -17.26
C GLN A 108 -1.24 -22.56 -16.01
N ILE A 109 -1.16 -21.24 -16.22
CA ILE A 109 -1.27 -20.24 -15.14
C ILE A 109 -2.67 -20.25 -14.53
N ALA A 110 -3.72 -20.28 -15.36
CA ALA A 110 -5.10 -20.34 -14.91
C ALA A 110 -5.38 -21.62 -14.09
N ALA A 111 -4.90 -22.77 -14.55
CA ALA A 111 -5.01 -24.04 -13.82
C ALA A 111 -4.28 -24.03 -12.46
N THR A 112 -3.22 -23.23 -12.32
CA THR A 112 -2.45 -23.12 -11.08
C THR A 112 -3.02 -22.04 -10.14
N ALA A 113 -3.70 -21.02 -10.68
CA ALA A 113 -4.31 -19.94 -9.88
C ALA A 113 -5.39 -20.46 -8.92
N ASP A 114 -6.18 -21.45 -9.35
CA ASP A 114 -7.17 -22.12 -8.50
C ASP A 114 -6.55 -23.13 -7.50
N ASN A 115 -5.28 -23.49 -7.68
CA ASN A 115 -4.49 -24.29 -6.73
C ASN A 115 -3.75 -23.42 -5.70
N SER A 116 -4.19 -22.17 -5.49
CA SER A 116 -3.66 -21.34 -4.41
C SER A 116 -3.87 -22.05 -3.07
N LEU A 117 -2.78 -22.32 -2.39
CA LEU A 117 -2.76 -23.08 -1.14
C LEU A 117 -3.72 -22.47 -0.11
N ALA A 118 -4.72 -23.26 0.30
CA ALA A 118 -5.64 -22.86 1.34
C ALA A 118 -4.90 -22.66 2.67
N THR A 119 -5.08 -21.51 3.32
CA THR A 119 -4.51 -21.27 4.65
C THR A 119 -5.07 -22.28 5.67
N TYR A 120 -4.26 -22.68 6.66
CA TYR A 120 -4.73 -23.57 7.73
C TYR A 120 -5.81 -22.95 8.60
N PHE A 121 -5.68 -21.65 8.86
CA PHE A 121 -6.63 -20.85 9.60
C PHE A 121 -6.52 -19.40 9.12
N SER A 122 -7.64 -18.69 9.03
CA SER A 122 -7.65 -17.28 8.66
C SER A 122 -8.22 -16.47 9.81
N LEU A 123 -7.44 -15.49 10.28
CA LEU A 123 -7.88 -14.53 11.26
C LEU A 123 -8.23 -13.24 10.53
N SER A 124 -9.52 -12.93 10.45
CA SER A 124 -10.01 -11.70 9.82
C SER A 124 -10.26 -10.65 10.89
N ILE A 125 -9.35 -9.67 10.98
CA ILE A 125 -9.54 -8.46 11.77
C ILE A 125 -10.15 -7.43 10.83
N PRO A 126 -11.40 -6.98 11.05
CA PRO A 126 -11.97 -5.92 10.24
C PRO A 126 -11.15 -4.64 10.41
N ALA A 127 -10.89 -3.95 9.31
CA ALA A 127 -10.23 -2.64 9.36
C ALA A 127 -11.11 -1.64 10.12
N LEU A 128 -10.49 -0.74 10.89
CA LEU A 128 -11.22 0.29 11.66
C LEU A 128 -11.98 1.27 10.78
N LEU A 129 -11.36 1.64 9.66
CA LEU A 129 -11.86 2.60 8.69
C LEU A 129 -11.50 2.06 7.30
N ASP A 130 -12.37 2.32 6.33
CA ASP A 130 -11.96 2.16 4.94
C ASP A 130 -10.80 3.12 4.62
N THR A 131 -9.87 2.68 3.76
CA THR A 131 -8.68 3.48 3.43
C THR A 131 -9.01 4.84 2.82
N LEU A 132 -10.07 4.95 2.00
CA LEU A 132 -10.49 6.22 1.43
C LEU A 132 -11.13 7.11 2.51
N SER A 133 -11.98 6.53 3.35
CA SER A 133 -12.56 7.25 4.49
C SER A 133 -11.48 7.77 5.45
N ALA A 134 -10.43 6.99 5.69
CA ALA A 134 -9.28 7.41 6.49
C ALA A 134 -8.54 8.60 5.87
N VAL A 135 -8.32 8.61 4.55
CA VAL A 135 -7.71 9.75 3.84
C VAL A 135 -8.58 11.01 3.95
N VAL A 136 -9.89 10.89 3.72
CA VAL A 136 -10.81 12.04 3.80
C VAL A 136 -10.87 12.59 5.22
N LEU A 137 -10.99 11.72 6.23
CA LEU A 137 -10.98 12.12 7.64
C LEU A 137 -9.67 12.82 8.01
N ALA A 138 -8.52 12.24 7.62
CA ALA A 138 -7.21 12.82 7.88
C ALA A 138 -7.05 14.20 7.24
N PHE A 139 -7.60 14.38 6.04
CA PHE A 139 -7.59 15.66 5.34
C PHE A 139 -8.39 16.73 6.08
N VAL A 140 -9.62 16.41 6.51
CA VAL A 140 -10.46 17.32 7.29
C VAL A 140 -9.79 17.69 8.62
N LEU A 141 -9.29 16.69 9.37
CA LEU A 141 -8.58 16.92 10.63
C LEU A 141 -7.32 17.78 10.44
N GLY A 142 -6.53 17.49 9.40
CA GLY A 142 -5.31 18.24 9.09
C GLY A 142 -5.59 19.71 8.79
N LEU A 143 -6.63 20.01 8.01
CA LEU A 143 -7.05 21.38 7.73
C LEU A 143 -7.56 22.11 8.98
N CYS A 144 -8.37 21.45 9.80
CA CYS A 144 -8.84 22.01 11.07
C CYS A 144 -7.66 22.38 11.99
N LEU A 145 -6.68 21.48 12.16
CA LEU A 145 -5.50 21.74 12.97
C LEU A 145 -4.61 22.85 12.39
N SER A 146 -4.43 22.89 11.07
CA SER A 146 -3.67 23.95 10.39
C SER A 146 -4.28 25.34 10.63
N THR A 147 -5.61 25.46 10.63
CA THR A 147 -6.30 26.74 10.85
C THR A 147 -6.33 27.21 12.31
N MET A 148 -6.23 26.27 13.26
CA MET A 148 -6.09 26.54 14.70
C MET A 148 -4.64 26.84 15.12
N ARG A 149 -3.67 26.66 14.24
CA ARG A 149 -2.23 26.82 14.54
C ARG A 149 -1.94 28.27 14.95
N GLY A 150 -1.57 28.46 16.22
CA GLY A 150 -1.21 29.77 16.79
C GLY A 150 -2.38 30.62 17.29
N LYS A 151 -3.60 30.09 17.38
CA LYS A 151 -4.75 30.76 18.00
C LYS A 151 -5.05 30.11 19.36
N GLU A 152 -5.20 30.91 20.41
CA GLU A 152 -5.70 30.40 21.70
C GLU A 152 -7.16 29.93 21.52
N ILE A 153 -7.50 28.78 22.08
CA ILE A 153 -8.86 28.25 22.14
C ILE A 153 -9.60 29.00 23.25
N GLY A 154 -9.72 30.33 23.10
CA GLY A 154 -10.33 31.21 24.08
C GLY A 154 -11.67 31.74 23.56
N ASN A 155 -12.77 31.35 24.23
CA ASN A 155 -14.15 31.84 24.11
C ASN A 155 -14.87 31.84 22.74
N THR A 156 -14.21 31.57 21.61
CA THR A 156 -14.87 31.59 20.28
C THR A 156 -15.96 30.54 20.05
N LEU A 157 -16.07 29.51 20.88
CA LEU A 157 -17.18 28.56 20.86
C LEU A 157 -18.36 28.98 21.75
N TYR A 158 -18.14 29.93 22.67
CA TYR A 158 -19.13 30.32 23.69
C TYR A 158 -19.66 31.74 23.49
N GLU A 159 -18.98 32.58 22.71
CA GLU A 159 -19.49 33.91 22.35
C GLU A 159 -20.18 33.86 20.99
N THR A 160 -21.51 33.88 21.05
CA THR A 160 -22.44 34.03 19.91
C THR A 160 -22.75 35.49 19.69
#